data_AF-A0A6U2E2A1-F1
#
_entry.id   AF-A0A6U2E2A1-F1
#
_cell.length_a   1.000
_cell.length_b   1.000
_cell.length_c   1.000
_cell.angle_alpha   90.00
_cell.angle_beta   90.00
_cell.angle_gamma   90.00
#
_symmetry.space_group_name_H-M   'P 1'
#
loop_
_entity.id
_entity.type
_entity.pdbx_description
1 polymer ?
#
loop_
_entity_poly.entity_id
_entity_poly.type
_entity_poly.pdbx_seq_one_letter_code
_entity_poly.pdbx_strand_id
1 'polypeptide(L)'
;NERHVYGRFFYRFPTGEAGLDVYSRVTSFIATIKRDHIEENCCVVIVTHGLALRLFLMAWCRWTVQQFESTTNPPNCGVAVLERVDGKYRLSQETCAMIGCENEGPTSPCVAEGLWDKVGGPKRPLRTDMGSVASLRDVKQ
;
A
#
# COMPACT_ATOMS: atom_id res chain seq x y z
N ASN A 1 -13.86 -24.36 -14.13
CA ASN A 1 -12.45 -23.93 -14.22
C ASN A 1 -12.36 -22.43 -14.57
N GLU A 2 -13.23 -21.59 -13.99
CA GLU A 2 -13.45 -20.20 -14.43
C GLU A 2 -12.52 -19.18 -13.74
N ARG A 3 -12.04 -19.50 -12.53
CA ARG A 3 -11.11 -18.64 -11.75
C ARG A 3 -9.80 -18.35 -12.48
N HIS A 4 -9.29 -19.32 -13.23
CA HIS A 4 -8.06 -19.16 -14.00
C HIS A 4 -8.25 -18.33 -15.27
N VAL A 5 -9.49 -18.22 -15.77
CA VAL A 5 -9.80 -17.49 -17.01
C VAL A 5 -9.94 -15.99 -16.75
N TYR A 6 -10.58 -15.61 -15.65
CA TYR A 6 -10.84 -14.20 -15.30
C TYR A 6 -9.77 -13.56 -14.40
N GLY A 7 -8.88 -14.37 -13.84
CA GLY A 7 -7.87 -13.88 -12.91
C GLY A 7 -8.42 -13.56 -11.52
N ARG A 8 -7.53 -13.47 -10.53
CA ARG A 8 -7.92 -13.32 -9.11
C ARG A 8 -8.52 -11.95 -8.81
N PHE A 9 -8.22 -10.96 -9.64
CA PHE A 9 -8.69 -9.59 -9.47
C PHE A 9 -10.16 -9.41 -9.88
N PHE A 10 -10.57 -9.97 -11.02
CA PHE A 10 -11.92 -9.79 -11.57
C PHE A 10 -12.89 -10.91 -11.21
N TYR A 11 -12.40 -12.08 -10.79
CA TYR A 11 -13.29 -13.20 -10.46
C TYR A 11 -14.17 -12.89 -9.25
N ARG A 12 -15.49 -13.04 -9.42
CA ARG A 12 -16.50 -12.88 -8.38
C ARG A 12 -17.08 -14.23 -7.96
N PHE A 13 -17.14 -14.48 -6.66
CA PHE A 13 -17.82 -15.66 -6.13
C PHE A 13 -19.35 -15.49 -6.19
N PRO A 14 -20.14 -16.55 -6.46
CA PRO A 14 -21.61 -16.47 -6.52
C PRO A 14 -22.26 -15.83 -5.28
N THR A 15 -21.64 -15.97 -4.10
CA THR A 15 -22.09 -15.37 -2.83
C THR A 15 -20.99 -14.57 -2.14
N GLY A 16 -19.91 -14.23 -2.85
CA GLY A 16 -18.76 -13.55 -2.27
C GLY A 16 -18.28 -12.37 -3.10
N GLU A 17 -17.25 -11.72 -2.59
CA GLU A 17 -16.73 -10.49 -3.18
C GLU A 17 -15.68 -10.77 -4.26
N ALA A 18 -15.56 -9.84 -5.22
CA ALA A 18 -14.45 -9.82 -6.16
C ALA A 18 -13.25 -9.03 -5.60
N GLY A 19 -12.05 -9.29 -6.14
CA GLY A 19 -10.85 -8.50 -5.79
C GLY A 19 -11.03 -7.01 -6.05
N LEU A 20 -11.76 -6.64 -7.11
CA LEU A 20 -12.13 -5.27 -7.44
C LEU A 20 -12.97 -4.58 -6.35
N ASP A 21 -13.91 -5.30 -5.72
CA ASP A 21 -14.76 -4.74 -4.66
C ASP A 21 -13.91 -4.38 -3.43
N VAL A 22 -12.95 -5.25 -3.09
CA VAL A 22 -11.98 -5.01 -2.02
C VAL A 22 -11.04 -3.85 -2.38
N TYR A 23 -10.56 -3.80 -3.63
CA TYR A 23 -9.70 -2.72 -4.14
C TYR A 23 -10.35 -1.34 -4.01
N SER A 24 -11.65 -1.22 -4.29
CA SER A 24 -12.40 0.02 -4.14
C SER A 24 -12.34 0.54 -2.70
N ARG A 25 -12.61 -0.33 -1.71
CA ARG A 25 -12.56 0.05 -0.28
C ARG A 25 -11.15 0.39 0.18
N VAL A 26 -10.16 -0.36 -0.27
CA VAL A 26 -8.75 -0.09 0.03
C VAL A 26 -8.33 1.28 -0.48
N THR A 27 -8.80 1.67 -1.68
CA THR A 27 -8.52 3.00 -2.23
C THR A 27 -9.11 4.13 -1.36
N SER A 28 -10.34 3.95 -0.88
CA SER A 28 -10.94 4.90 0.08
C SER A 28 -10.17 4.97 1.40
N PHE A 29 -9.70 3.82 1.91
CA PHE A 29 -8.89 3.77 3.12
C PHE A 29 -7.55 4.52 2.96
N ILE A 30 -6.88 4.37 1.81
CA ILE A 30 -5.64 5.10 1.50
C ILE A 30 -5.87 6.62 1.51
N ALA A 31 -6.99 7.08 0.96
CA ALA A 31 -7.33 8.51 0.98
C ALA A 31 -7.49 9.04 2.42
N THR A 32 -8.08 8.26 3.32
CA THR A 32 -8.18 8.61 4.75
C THR A 32 -6.80 8.66 5.42
N ILE A 33 -5.92 7.67 5.20
CA ILE A 33 -4.55 7.69 5.75
C ILE A 33 -3.82 8.96 5.31
N LYS A 34 -3.88 9.28 4.01
CA LYS A 34 -3.21 10.47 3.47
C LYS A 34 -3.78 11.76 4.01
N ARG A 35 -5.07 11.86 4.27
CA ARG A 35 -5.66 13.08 4.83
C ARG A 35 -5.28 13.27 6.30
N ASP A 36 -5.27 12.18 7.06
CA ASP A 36 -5.18 12.24 8.51
C ASP A 36 -3.73 12.15 9.03
N HIS A 37 -2.75 11.71 8.22
CA HIS A 37 -1.37 11.44 8.67
C HIS A 37 -0.25 11.97 7.73
N ILE A 38 -0.22 13.27 7.43
CA ILE A 38 0.95 13.94 6.80
C ILE A 38 1.70 14.81 7.82
N GLU A 39 2.09 14.21 8.95
CA GLU A 39 3.14 14.80 9.79
C GLU A 39 4.49 14.23 9.34
N GLU A 40 5.54 15.06 9.32
CA GLU A 40 6.82 14.69 8.69
C GLU A 40 7.53 13.49 9.36
N ASN A 41 7.15 13.12 10.58
CA ASN A 41 7.81 12.07 11.38
C ASN A 41 6.83 10.99 11.90
N CYS A 42 5.78 10.66 11.15
CA CYS A 42 4.83 9.63 11.55
C CYS A 42 5.13 8.27 10.89
N CYS A 43 5.05 7.18 11.67
CA CYS A 43 5.05 5.81 11.18
C CYS A 43 3.63 5.22 11.32
N VAL A 44 3.09 4.66 10.23
CA VAL A 44 1.78 4.02 10.19
C VAL A 44 1.95 2.50 10.09
N VAL A 45 1.33 1.77 11.00
CA VAL A 45 1.29 0.30 10.99
C VAL A 45 -0.11 -0.16 10.61
N ILE A 46 -0.20 -1.02 9.59
CA ILE A 46 -1.46 -1.58 9.10
C ILE A 46 -1.40 -3.11 9.27
N VAL A 47 -2.35 -3.66 10.02
CA VAL A 47 -2.52 -5.11 10.15
C VAL A 47 -3.65 -5.56 9.25
N THR A 48 -3.39 -6.49 8.34
CA THR A 48 -4.36 -6.93 7.34
C THR A 48 -4.10 -8.37 6.87
N HIS A 49 -4.93 -8.86 5.95
CA HIS A 49 -4.82 -10.20 5.36
C HIS A 49 -3.96 -10.17 4.08
N GLY A 50 -3.39 -11.31 3.68
CA GLY A 50 -2.45 -11.37 2.55
C GLY A 50 -3.00 -10.82 1.22
N LEU A 51 -4.26 -11.12 0.88
CA LEU A 51 -4.88 -10.55 -0.34
C LEU A 51 -5.12 -9.04 -0.20
N ALA A 52 -5.58 -8.58 0.95
CA ALA A 52 -5.85 -7.18 1.21
C ALA A 52 -4.55 -6.35 1.19
N LEU A 53 -3.44 -6.90 1.72
CA LEU A 53 -2.12 -6.28 1.62
C LEU A 53 -1.68 -6.12 0.16
N ARG A 54 -1.82 -7.16 -0.67
CA ARG A 54 -1.47 -7.07 -2.09
C ARG A 54 -2.32 -6.03 -2.84
N LEU A 55 -3.62 -5.97 -2.55
CA LEU A 55 -4.52 -4.96 -3.13
C LEU A 55 -4.18 -3.54 -2.63
N PHE A 56 -3.74 -3.41 -1.37
CA PHE A 56 -3.21 -2.16 -0.83
C PHE A 56 -1.96 -1.72 -1.58
N LEU A 57 -1.00 -2.62 -1.80
CA LEU A 57 0.21 -2.31 -2.56
C LEU A 57 -0.12 -1.97 -4.03
N MET A 58 -1.04 -2.71 -4.65
CA MET A 58 -1.53 -2.38 -6.00
C MET A 58 -2.12 -0.97 -6.05
N ALA A 59 -2.98 -0.59 -5.10
CA ALA A 59 -3.61 0.73 -5.06
C ALA A 59 -2.60 1.85 -4.73
N TRP A 60 -1.65 1.57 -3.84
CA TRP A 60 -0.63 2.53 -3.40
C TRP A 60 0.41 2.81 -4.50
N CYS A 61 0.94 1.75 -5.10
CA CYS A 61 1.97 1.82 -6.13
C CYS A 61 1.41 1.92 -7.55
N ARG A 62 0.07 1.95 -7.71
CA ARG A 62 -0.63 2.04 -9.00
C ARG A 62 -0.24 0.92 -9.97
N TRP A 63 -0.13 -0.31 -9.45
CA TRP A 63 0.21 -1.47 -10.27
C TRP A 63 -0.91 -1.84 -11.24
N THR A 64 -0.51 -2.38 -12.39
CA THR A 64 -1.43 -3.01 -13.32
C THR A 64 -1.98 -4.32 -12.74
N VAL A 65 -3.09 -4.82 -13.29
CA VAL A 65 -3.64 -6.12 -12.88
C VAL A 65 -2.61 -7.24 -13.13
N GLN A 66 -1.85 -7.18 -14.22
CA GLN A 66 -0.81 -8.16 -14.54
C GLN A 66 0.30 -8.16 -13.48
N GLN A 67 0.76 -6.99 -13.04
CA GLN A 67 1.74 -6.86 -11.95
C GLN A 67 1.16 -7.36 -10.63
N PHE A 68 -0.11 -7.07 -10.33
CA PHE A 68 -0.76 -7.62 -9.15
C PHE A 68 -0.83 -9.15 -9.20
N GLU A 69 -1.16 -9.75 -10.34
CA GLU A 69 -1.29 -11.20 -10.48
C GLU A 69 0.04 -11.93 -10.44
N SER A 70 1.15 -11.29 -10.83
CA SER A 70 2.50 -11.85 -10.67
C SER A 70 2.98 -11.89 -9.22
N THR A 71 2.41 -11.07 -8.33
CA THR A 71 2.74 -11.13 -6.90
C THR A 71 2.17 -12.38 -6.22
N THR A 72 2.82 -12.80 -5.15
CA THR A 72 2.38 -13.91 -4.29
C THR A 72 1.87 -13.39 -2.95
N ASN A 73 1.10 -14.22 -2.26
CA ASN A 73 0.67 -13.87 -0.91
C ASN A 73 1.88 -13.97 0.03
N PRO A 74 2.13 -12.96 0.88
CA PRO A 74 3.17 -13.05 1.88
C PRO A 74 2.86 -14.17 2.88
N PRO A 75 3.88 -14.72 3.55
CA PRO A 75 3.70 -15.69 4.62
C PRO A 75 2.91 -15.08 5.79
N ASN A 76 2.37 -15.93 6.65
CA ASN A 76 1.73 -15.48 7.89
C ASN A 76 2.71 -14.64 8.71
N CYS A 77 2.23 -13.52 9.24
CA CYS A 77 3.04 -12.53 9.95
C CYS A 77 4.18 -11.90 9.11
N GLY A 78 4.13 -12.02 7.78
CA GLY A 78 5.04 -11.30 6.89
C GLY A 78 4.87 -9.79 7.03
N VAL A 79 5.99 -9.06 7.06
CA VAL A 79 6.02 -7.61 7.22
C VAL A 79 6.40 -6.97 5.90
N ALA A 80 5.51 -6.12 5.37
CA ALA A 80 5.77 -5.29 4.20
C ALA A 80 6.12 -3.87 4.65
N VAL A 81 7.19 -3.32 4.09
CA VAL A 81 7.71 -2.00 4.44
C VAL A 81 7.67 -1.08 3.21
N LEU A 82 6.99 0.06 3.38
CA LEU A 82 6.99 1.18 2.45
C LEU A 82 7.82 2.31 3.07
N GLU A 83 9.00 2.56 2.52
CA GLU A 83 9.91 3.60 2.97
C GLU A 83 9.60 4.93 2.28
N ARG A 84 9.61 6.03 3.03
CA ARG A 84 9.48 7.37 2.47
C ARG A 84 10.86 7.93 2.14
N VAL A 85 11.12 8.24 0.87
CA VAL A 85 12.35 8.86 0.37
C VAL A 85 11.97 10.06 -0.48
N ASP A 86 12.43 11.26 -0.11
CA ASP A 86 12.15 12.51 -0.82
C ASP A 86 10.66 12.75 -1.14
N GLY A 87 9.79 12.45 -0.17
CA GLY A 87 8.33 12.58 -0.32
C GLY A 87 7.66 11.46 -1.13
N LYS A 88 8.44 10.55 -1.71
CA LYS A 88 7.96 9.38 -2.45
C LYS A 88 8.00 8.15 -1.56
N TYR A 89 7.15 7.16 -1.85
CA TYR A 89 7.20 5.88 -1.17
C TYR A 89 7.88 4.84 -2.07
N ARG A 90 8.69 3.96 -1.49
CA ARG A 90 9.29 2.81 -2.17
C ARG A 90 9.14 1.56 -1.32
N LEU A 91 9.00 0.41 -1.96
CA LEU A 91 9.02 -0.87 -1.24
C LEU A 91 10.44 -1.24 -0.85
N SER A 92 10.59 -1.81 0.36
CA SER A 92 11.88 -2.37 0.77
C SER A 92 12.23 -3.60 -0.07
N GLN A 93 13.53 -3.92 -0.15
CA GLN A 93 14.01 -5.07 -0.92
C GLN A 93 13.46 -6.39 -0.36
N GLU A 94 13.37 -6.52 0.95
CA GLU A 94 12.80 -7.67 1.65
C GLU A 94 11.33 -7.82 1.29
N THR A 95 10.61 -6.72 1.18
CA THR A 95 9.19 -6.72 0.81
C THR A 95 9.00 -7.20 -0.61
N CYS A 96 9.81 -6.70 -1.55
CA CYS A 96 9.77 -7.13 -2.95
C CYS A 96 10.07 -8.62 -3.09
N ALA A 97 11.10 -9.12 -2.40
CA ALA A 97 11.44 -10.55 -2.39
C ALA A 97 10.31 -11.41 -1.80
N MET A 98 9.71 -10.96 -0.69
CA MET A 98 8.62 -11.70 -0.02
C MET A 98 7.38 -11.86 -0.89
N ILE A 99 7.01 -10.83 -1.65
CA ILE A 99 5.79 -10.86 -2.49
C ILE A 99 6.08 -11.31 -3.93
N GLY A 100 7.31 -11.66 -4.27
CA GLY A 100 7.70 -12.06 -5.62
C GLY A 100 7.57 -10.95 -6.66
N CYS A 101 7.82 -9.69 -6.26
CA CYS A 101 7.88 -8.58 -7.20
C CYS A 101 9.28 -8.57 -7.84
N GLU A 102 9.46 -9.35 -8.92
CA GLU A 102 10.71 -9.36 -9.67
C GLU A 102 10.81 -8.09 -10.54
N ASN A 103 11.66 -7.16 -10.10
CA ASN A 103 12.36 -6.12 -10.86
C ASN A 103 11.70 -5.61 -12.17
N GLU A 104 10.79 -4.65 -12.03
CA GLU A 104 10.85 -3.43 -12.84
C GLU A 104 11.59 -2.32 -12.07
N GLY A 105 12.79 -2.65 -11.58
CA GLY A 105 13.80 -1.74 -11.05
C GLY A 105 13.45 -0.91 -9.79
N PRO A 106 14.47 -0.32 -9.13
CA PRO A 106 14.31 0.74 -8.12
C PRO A 106 13.74 2.06 -8.69
N THR A 107 13.31 2.05 -9.96
CA THR A 107 12.92 3.21 -10.77
C THR A 107 11.56 3.08 -11.42
N SER A 108 10.75 2.06 -11.13
CA SER A 108 9.30 2.24 -11.14
C SER A 108 8.94 2.69 -9.74
N PRO A 109 8.98 4.00 -9.45
CA PRO A 109 8.70 4.43 -8.09
C PRO A 109 7.26 3.99 -7.81
N CYS A 110 6.93 3.67 -6.56
CA CYS A 110 5.55 3.88 -6.15
C CYS A 110 5.37 5.41 -6.21
N VAL A 111 5.20 5.96 -7.44
CA VAL A 111 5.01 7.38 -7.71
C VAL A 111 3.60 7.68 -7.27
N ALA A 112 3.45 7.83 -5.97
CA ALA A 112 2.27 8.44 -5.41
C ALA A 112 2.28 9.97 -5.64
N GLU A 113 3.06 10.51 -6.60
CA GLU A 113 3.11 11.96 -6.84
C GLU A 113 1.87 12.51 -7.52
N GLY A 114 1.48 13.70 -7.08
CA GLY A 114 0.85 14.71 -7.92
C GLY A 114 -0.65 14.60 -8.13
N LEU A 115 -1.27 13.44 -7.95
CA LEU A 115 -2.73 13.32 -7.98
C LEU A 115 -3.35 13.47 -6.59
N TRP A 116 -2.72 12.92 -5.55
CA TRP A 116 -3.26 12.95 -4.19
C TRP A 116 -3.07 14.31 -3.51
N ASP A 117 -2.05 15.07 -3.89
CA ASP A 117 -1.83 16.44 -3.40
C ASP A 117 -2.91 17.42 -3.86
N LYS A 118 -3.61 17.09 -4.97
CA LYS A 118 -4.70 17.91 -5.52
C LYS A 118 -6.07 17.63 -4.89
N VAL A 119 -6.18 16.59 -4.05
CA VAL A 119 -7.46 16.17 -3.43
C VAL A 119 -7.56 16.61 -1.96
N GLY A 120 -6.52 17.25 -1.42
CA GLY A 120 -6.53 17.80 -0.06
C GLY A 120 -7.46 19.02 0.05
N GLY A 121 -8.64 18.83 0.63
CA GLY A 121 -9.44 19.91 1.21
C GLY A 121 -8.68 20.67 2.31
N PRO A 122 -9.24 21.77 2.85
CA PRO A 122 -8.53 22.67 3.74
C PRO A 122 -7.89 21.94 4.93
N LYS A 123 -6.57 22.11 5.08
CA LYS A 123 -5.76 21.52 6.16
C LYS A 123 -6.33 21.99 7.50
N ARG A 124 -6.84 21.07 8.33
CA ARG A 124 -7.25 21.40 9.70
C ARG A 124 -6.00 21.67 10.56
N PRO A 125 -6.03 22.67 11.45
CA PRO A 125 -4.90 22.97 12.31
C PRO A 125 -4.62 21.80 13.28
N LEU A 126 -3.33 21.52 13.46
CA LEU A 126 -2.76 20.42 14.25
C LEU A 126 -3.17 20.55 15.72
N ARG A 127 -3.67 19.45 16.31
CA ARG A 127 -3.91 19.33 17.74
C ARG A 127 -2.71 18.64 18.37
N THR A 128 -1.82 19.42 18.96
CA THR A 128 -0.71 18.90 19.78
C THR A 128 -1.26 18.32 21.07
N ASP A 129 -1.21 17.01 21.25
CA ASP A 129 -1.18 16.39 22.58
C ASP A 129 -0.40 15.06 22.53
N MET A 130 0.50 14.92 23.49
CA MET A 130 1.56 13.92 23.63
C MET A 130 1.06 12.50 23.92
N GLY A 131 1.83 11.47 23.50
CA GLY A 131 1.66 10.10 24.00
C GLY A 131 2.47 9.00 23.29
N SER A 132 3.77 8.91 23.59
CA SER A 132 4.59 7.69 23.78
C SER A 132 4.56 6.48 22.81
N VAL A 133 5.73 6.29 22.16
CA VAL A 133 6.55 5.05 21.95
C VAL A 133 6.17 4.02 20.85
N ALA A 134 6.94 4.02 19.75
CA ALA A 134 7.74 2.89 19.23
C ALA A 134 8.65 3.36 18.07
N SER A 135 9.90 2.85 18.02
CA SER A 135 11.03 3.45 17.28
C SER A 135 11.28 2.82 15.90
N LEU A 136 11.50 3.67 14.89
CA LEU A 136 12.29 3.36 13.69
C LEU A 136 13.49 4.31 13.67
N ARG A 137 14.68 3.76 13.51
CA ARG A 137 15.96 4.48 13.59
C ARG A 137 16.28 5.13 12.25
N ASP A 138 16.46 6.45 12.25
CA ASP A 138 17.18 7.15 11.20
C ASP A 138 18.69 6.87 11.33
N VAL A 139 19.28 6.26 10.30
CA VAL A 139 20.73 6.27 10.12
C VAL A 139 21.07 7.54 9.36
N LYS A 140 21.55 8.56 10.07
CA LYS A 140 22.23 9.71 9.47
C LYS A 140 23.68 9.32 9.17
N GLN A 141 24.14 9.60 7.95
CA GLN A 141 25.55 9.87 7.69
C GLN A 141 25.91 11.25 8.22
#